data_AF-N0B497-F1
#
_entry.id   AF-N0B497-F1
#
_cell.length_a   1.000
_cell.length_b   1.000
_cell.length_c   1.000
_cell.angle_alpha   90.00
_cell.angle_beta   90.00
_cell.angle_gamma   90.00
#
_symmetry.space_group_name_H-M   'P 1'
#
loop_
_entity.id
_entity.type
_entity.pdbx_description
1 polymer ?
#
loop_
_entity_poly.entity_id
_entity_poly.type
_entity_poly.pdbx_seq_one_letter_code
_entity_poly.pdbx_strand_id
1 'polypeptide(L)' 'MRLTYLAPDIVRALLSGRYPPELTPTRLVSLCKDLPHDWQLQRAVLEFETR' A
#
# COMPACT_ATOMS: atom_id res chain seq x y z
N MET A 1 11.36 -2.34 -7.35
CA MET A 1 10.11 -1.55 -7.22
C MET A 1 10.47 -0.18 -6.65
N ARG A 2 9.92 0.94 -7.17
CA ARG A 2 10.18 2.27 -6.59
C ARG A 2 9.03 2.66 -5.65
N LEU A 3 9.35 2.87 -4.38
CA LEU A 3 8.39 3.31 -3.36
C LEU A 3 7.75 4.68 -3.67
N THR A 4 8.33 5.46 -4.58
CA THR A 4 7.83 6.78 -4.99
C THR A 4 6.48 6.74 -5.72
N TYR A 5 6.02 5.57 -6.18
CA TYR A 5 4.71 5.41 -6.83
C TYR A 5 3.56 5.15 -5.85
N LEU A 6 3.88 4.78 -4.61
CA LEU A 6 2.89 4.54 -3.57
C LEU A 6 2.47 5.85 -2.92
N ALA A 7 1.21 5.90 -2.48
CA ALA A 7 0.76 6.99 -1.64
C ALA A 7 1.66 7.11 -0.39
N PRO A 8 2.02 8.35 0.03
CA PRO A 8 3.00 8.57 1.09
C PRO A 8 2.57 8.00 2.46
N ASP A 9 1.27 7.91 2.74
CA ASP A 9 0.75 7.27 3.96
C ASP A 9 1.03 5.76 3.99
N ILE A 10 0.92 5.08 2.84
CA ILE A 10 1.18 3.64 2.70
C ILE A 10 2.67 3.35 2.90
N VAL A 11 3.54 4.17 2.28
CA VAL A 11 4.99 4.08 2.49
C VAL A 11 5.32 4.28 3.97
N ARG A 12 4.70 5.27 4.62
CA ARG A 12 4.91 5.56 6.04
C ARG A 12 4.43 4.41 6.94
N ALA A 13 3.33 3.75 6.62
CA ALA A 13 2.82 2.61 7.36
C ALA A 13 3.67 1.34 7.17
N LEU A 14 4.15 1.08 5.95
CA LEU A 14 5.18 0.07 5.65
C LEU A 14 6.44 0.27 6.48
N LEU A 15 7.00 1.49 6.46
CA LEU A 15 8.19 1.85 7.22
C LEU A 15 7.97 1.79 8.73
N SER A 16 6.76 2.10 9.18
CA SER A 16 6.39 2.08 10.61
C SER A 16 6.04 0.68 11.13
N GLY A 17 5.99 -0.35 10.27
CA GLY A 17 5.51 -1.67 10.67
C GLY A 17 4.02 -1.69 11.10
N ARG A 18 3.28 -0.63 10.77
CA ARG A 18 1.87 -0.43 11.13
C ARG A 18 0.99 -0.64 9.91
N TYR A 19 1.14 -1.80 9.28
CA TYR A 19 0.21 -2.28 8.27
C TYR A 19 -0.75 -3.30 8.92
N PRO A 20 -2.00 -3.39 8.43
CA PRO A 20 -2.92 -4.41 8.90
C PRO A 20 -2.29 -5.80 8.77
N PRO A 21 -2.59 -6.75 9.68
CA PRO A 21 -2.03 -8.11 9.63
C PRO A 21 -2.37 -8.84 8.31
N GLU A 22 -3.47 -8.43 7.67
CA GLU A 22 -3.89 -8.93 6.36
C GLU A 22 -3.04 -8.39 5.20
N LEU A 23 -2.27 -7.33 5.44
CA LEU A 23 -1.45 -6.65 4.44
C LEU A 23 0.02 -6.83 4.73
N THR A 24 0.46 -8.08 4.57
CA THR A 24 1.87 -8.44 4.69
C THR A 24 2.70 -7.82 3.57
N PRO A 25 4.01 -7.57 3.78
CA PRO A 25 4.91 -7.05 2.76
C PRO A 25 4.88 -7.87 1.47
N THR A 26 4.75 -9.19 1.60
CA THR A 26 4.64 -10.13 0.47
C THR A 26 3.36 -9.92 -0.32
N ARG A 27 2.21 -9.71 0.35
CA ARG A 27 0.94 -9.40 -0.30
C ARG A 27 1.01 -8.04 -1.02
N LEU A 28 1.66 -7.05 -0.40
CA LEU A 28 1.88 -5.74 -1.01
C LEU A 28 2.75 -5.83 -2.27
N VAL A 29 3.86 -6.60 -2.25
CA VAL A 29 4.71 -6.80 -3.44
C VAL A 29 3.93 -7.47 -4.58
N SER A 30 3.04 -8.42 -4.28
CA SER A 30 2.17 -9.06 -5.27
C SER A 30 1.12 -8.09 -5.84
N LEU A 31 0.44 -7.31 -5.00
CA LEU A 31 -0.57 -6.32 -5.41
C LEU A 31 0.03 -5.14 -6.16
N CYS A 32 1.28 -4.80 -5.86
CA CYS A 32 2.03 -3.72 -6.46
C CYS A 32 2.19 -3.81 -7.99
N LYS A 33 2.06 -5.02 -8.57
CA LYS A 33 2.11 -5.22 -10.03
C LYS A 33 0.84 -4.72 -10.74
N ASP A 34 -0.30 -4.81 -10.06
CA ASP A 34 -1.63 -4.42 -10.55
C ASP A 34 -2.12 -3.11 -9.91
N LEU A 35 -1.21 -2.39 -9.23
CA LEU A 35 -1.58 -1.21 -8.48
C LEU A 35 -1.94 -0.06 -9.44
N PRO A 36 -3.13 0.54 -9.32
CA PRO A 36 -3.49 1.70 -10.11
C PRO A 36 -2.58 2.89 -9.80
N HIS A 37 -2.43 3.81 -10.76
CA HIS A 37 -1.62 5.02 -10.56
C HIS A 37 -2.31 6.04 -9.64
N ASP A 38 -3.62 5.96 -9.53
CA ASP A 38 -4.45 6.82 -8.68
C ASP A 38 -4.33 6.38 -7.21
N TRP A 39 -3.85 7.27 -6.35
CA TRP A 39 -3.63 6.96 -4.93
C TRP A 39 -4.89 6.60 -4.16
N GLN A 40 -6.06 7.11 -4.56
CA GLN A 40 -7.31 6.77 -3.88
C GLN A 40 -7.71 5.33 -4.21
N LEU A 41 -7.54 4.92 -5.47
CA LEU A 41 -7.69 3.52 -5.88
C LEU A 41 -6.61 2.61 -5.26
N GLN A 42 -5.37 3.08 -5.09
CA GLN A 42 -4.33 2.31 -4.40
C GLN A 42 -4.74 1.99 -2.96
N ARG A 43 -5.27 2.99 -2.23
CA ARG A 43 -5.75 2.79 -0.86
C ARG A 43 -6.90 1.81 -0.78
N ALA A 44 -7.85 1.86 -1.72
CA ALA A 44 -8.94 0.90 -1.79
C ALA A 44 -8.44 -0.53 -2.04
N VAL A 45 -7.51 -0.72 -2.99
CA VAL A 45 -6.91 -2.03 -3.31
C VAL A 45 -6.07 -2.58 -2.16
N LEU A 46 -5.38 -1.68 -1.46
CA LEU A 46 -4.55 -2.00 -0.31
C LEU A 46 -5.34 -1.93 1.00
N GLU A 47 -6.67 -1.82 0.96
CA GLU A 47 -7.51 -1.80 2.17
C GLU A 47 -7.01 -0.78 3.24
N PHE A 48 -6.28 0.26 2.79
CA PHE A 48 -5.85 1.42 3.56
C PHE A 48 -7.03 2.39 3.64
N GLU A 49 -8.19 1.87 4.04
CA GLU A 49 -9.35 2.69 4.36
C GLU A 49 -8.95 3.61 5.51
N THR A 50 -8.86 4.90 5.21
CA THR A 50 -8.65 5.94 6.20
C THR A 50 -9.93 6.05 7.01
N ARG A 51 -10.07 5.21 8.04
CA ARG A 51 -10.98 5.50 9.14
C ARG A 51 -10.34 6.48 10.11
#